data_AF-H8WGP8-F1
#
_entry.id   AF-H8WGP8-F1
#
_cell.length_a   1.000
_cell.length_b   1.000
_cell.length_c   1.000
_cell.angle_alpha   90.00
_cell.angle_beta   90.00
_cell.angle_gamma   90.00
#
_symmetry.space_group_name_H-M   'P 1'
#
loop_
_entity.id
_entity.type
_entity.pdbx_description
1 polymer ?
#
loop_
_entity_poly.entity_id
_entity_poly.type
_entity_poly.pdbx_seq_one_letter_code
_entity_poly.pdbx_strand_id
1 'polypeptide(L)'
;MKVESDYKPGITYIIVQKHHHTKLFSVDKKDQFGKSGNIPAGTVVDVGITHPTEFDFYLCSHQGIHGTSRPSHYHVLWDDNHFESDELQSLT
;
A
#
# COMPACT_ATOMS: atom_id res chain seq x y z
N MET A 1 1.98 2.32 33.36
CA MET A 1 2.54 1.16 32.64
C MET A 1 4.02 1.47 32.42
N LYS A 2 4.94 0.71 33.02
CA LYS A 2 6.38 0.88 32.79
C LYS A 2 6.80 -0.20 31.79
N VAL A 3 7.55 0.20 30.76
CA VAL A 3 8.20 -0.75 29.86
C VAL A 3 9.41 -1.34 30.60
N GLU A 4 9.61 -2.66 30.50
CA GLU A 4 10.76 -3.33 31.08
C GLU A 4 12.06 -2.86 30.40
N SER A 5 13.16 -2.74 31.15
CA SER A 5 14.43 -2.17 30.67
C SER A 5 15.05 -2.94 29.50
N ASP A 6 14.80 -4.24 29.44
CA ASP A 6 15.36 -5.13 28.42
C ASP A 6 14.37 -5.44 27.28
N TYR A 7 13.14 -4.90 27.36
CA TYR A 7 12.14 -5.11 26.32
C TYR A 7 12.41 -4.20 25.12
N LYS A 8 12.97 -4.80 24.06
CA LYS A 8 13.31 -4.16 22.80
C LYS A 8 12.66 -4.93 21.63
N PRO A 9 11.35 -4.79 21.43
CA PRO A 9 10.68 -5.42 20.29
C PRO A 9 11.16 -4.77 18.99
N GLY A 10 11.22 -5.54 17.91
CA GLY A 10 11.42 -4.98 16.57
C GLY A 10 10.22 -4.12 16.18
N ILE A 11 10.47 -2.93 15.66
CA ILE A 11 9.44 -1.99 15.22
C ILE A 11 9.48 -1.90 13.69
N THR A 12 8.31 -2.00 13.07
CA THR A 12 8.10 -1.63 11.67
C THR A 12 7.21 -0.39 11.64
N TYR A 13 7.69 0.70 11.06
CA TYR A 13 7.00 1.99 11.02
C TYR A 13 6.59 2.33 9.59
N ILE A 14 5.28 2.42 9.35
CA ILE A 14 4.70 2.59 8.02
C ILE A 14 3.81 3.83 8.01
N ILE A 15 4.09 4.75 7.09
CA ILE A 15 3.18 5.85 6.78
C ILE A 15 2.14 5.35 5.79
N VAL A 16 0.87 5.66 6.07
CA VAL A 16 -0.25 5.39 5.14
C VAL A 16 -0.84 6.71 4.68
N GLN A 17 -0.72 7.01 3.39
CA GLN A 17 -1.25 8.22 2.78
C GLN A 17 -2.37 7.90 1.81
N LYS A 18 -3.60 8.31 2.16
CA LYS A 18 -4.77 8.21 1.26
C LYS A 18 -5.01 9.48 0.43
N HIS A 19 -4.51 10.62 0.89
CA HIS A 19 -4.70 11.92 0.23
C HIS A 19 -3.44 12.30 -0.55
N HIS A 20 -3.32 11.75 -1.76
CA HIS A 20 -2.29 12.11 -2.75
C HIS A 20 -2.92 12.20 -4.14
N HIS A 21 -2.10 12.57 -5.14
CA HIS A 21 -2.54 12.78 -6.51
C HIS A 21 -2.36 11.57 -7.43
N THR A 22 -1.66 10.51 -7.00
CA THR A 22 -1.50 9.27 -7.78
C THR A 22 -2.85 8.60 -8.05
N LYS A 23 -3.07 8.23 -9.32
CA LYS A 23 -4.25 7.52 -9.82
C LYS A 23 -3.80 6.31 -10.65
N LEU A 24 -4.46 5.19 -10.44
CA LEU A 24 -4.20 3.93 -11.15
C LEU A 24 -5.43 3.55 -11.98
N PHE A 25 -5.20 3.08 -13.20
CA PHE A 25 -6.23 2.70 -14.16
C PHE A 25 -5.85 1.36 -14.80
N SER A 26 -6.83 0.48 -15.00
CA SER A 26 -6.64 -0.75 -15.76
C SER A 26 -6.35 -0.41 -17.23
N VAL A 27 -5.32 -1.04 -17.81
CA VAL A 27 -4.97 -0.88 -19.23
C VAL A 27 -6.07 -1.45 -20.11
N ASP A 28 -6.52 -2.67 -19.81
CA ASP A 28 -7.62 -3.32 -20.51
C ASP A 28 -8.96 -3.04 -19.82
N LYS A 29 -9.99 -2.77 -20.62
CA LYS A 29 -11.37 -2.59 -20.12
C LYS A 29 -11.93 -3.82 -19.40
N LYS A 30 -11.45 -5.02 -19.74
CA LYS A 30 -11.91 -6.29 -19.13
C LYS A 30 -11.49 -6.42 -17.66
N ASP A 31 -10.40 -5.74 -17.27
CA ASP A 31 -9.83 -5.78 -15.92
C ASP A 31 -10.40 -4.64 -15.05
N GLN A 32 -11.35 -3.87 -15.56
CA GLN A 32 -12.07 -2.86 -14.80
C GLN A 32 -13.20 -3.51 -13.99
N PHE A 33 -13.40 -3.06 -12.75
CA PHE A 33 -14.40 -3.62 -11.85
C PHE A 33 -15.57 -2.67 -11.60
N GLY A 34 -16.79 -3.18 -11.74
CA GLY A 34 -18.04 -2.47 -11.45
C GLY A 34 -18.35 -1.33 -12.44
N LYS A 35 -19.43 -0.60 -12.16
CA LYS A 35 -19.93 0.48 -13.04
C LYS A 35 -18.98 1.69 -13.13
N SER A 36 -18.17 1.89 -12.11
CA SER A 36 -17.21 3.00 -12.03
C SER A 36 -15.95 2.77 -12.88
N GLY A 37 -15.69 1.53 -13.30
CA GLY A 37 -14.54 1.17 -14.13
C GLY A 37 -13.20 1.27 -13.42
N ASN A 38 -13.15 1.12 -12.09
CA ASN A 38 -11.91 1.21 -11.32
C ASN A 38 -11.07 -0.06 -11.41
N ILE A 39 -9.81 0.04 -10.97
CA ILE A 39 -8.97 -1.11 -10.67
C ILE A 39 -9.63 -2.02 -9.61
N PRO A 40 -9.41 -3.34 -9.65
CA PRO A 40 -9.96 -4.27 -8.67
C PRO A 40 -9.36 -4.06 -7.27
N ALA A 41 -10.12 -4.44 -6.24
CA ALA A 41 -9.62 -4.46 -4.88
C ALA A 41 -8.44 -5.46 -4.77
N GLY A 42 -7.39 -5.08 -4.03
CA GLY A 42 -6.15 -5.85 -3.92
C GLY A 42 -5.12 -5.52 -5.02
N THR A 43 -5.38 -4.55 -5.89
CA THR A 43 -4.34 -4.09 -6.84
C THR A 43 -3.18 -3.46 -6.07
N VAL A 44 -1.98 -3.99 -6.28
CA VAL A 44 -0.71 -3.50 -5.72
C VAL A 44 0.20 -2.97 -6.84
N VAL A 45 0.91 -1.88 -6.55
CA VAL A 45 1.99 -1.35 -7.41
C VAL A 45 3.17 -0.99 -6.55
N ASP A 46 4.26 -1.75 -6.67
CA ASP A 46 5.55 -1.56 -5.98
C ASP A 46 6.72 -1.30 -6.94
N VAL A 47 6.46 -1.29 -8.26
CA VAL A 47 7.47 -1.05 -9.31
C VAL A 47 7.07 0.10 -10.24
N GLY A 48 8.06 0.86 -10.70
CA GLY A 48 7.97 1.79 -11.82
C GLY A 48 7.57 3.22 -11.45
N ILE A 49 6.58 3.40 -10.58
CA ILE A 49 6.12 4.73 -10.11
C ILE A 49 6.37 4.98 -8.62
N THR A 50 6.96 4.01 -7.94
CA THR A 50 7.39 4.04 -6.53
C THR A 50 8.74 4.72 -6.37
N HIS A 51 9.17 4.93 -5.12
CA HIS A 51 10.47 5.52 -4.82
C HIS A 51 11.60 4.65 -5.40
N PRO A 52 12.65 5.24 -5.99
CA PRO A 52 13.71 4.48 -6.66
C PRO A 52 14.57 3.60 -5.73
N THR A 53 14.56 3.87 -4.43
CA THR A 53 15.46 3.20 -3.45
C THR A 53 14.83 2.89 -2.10
N GLU A 54 13.68 3.48 -1.79
CA GLU A 54 13.03 3.32 -0.48
C GLU A 54 11.93 2.27 -0.63
N PHE A 55 11.47 1.72 0.49
CA PHE A 55 10.45 0.71 0.46
C PHE A 55 9.06 1.35 0.56
N ASP A 56 8.43 1.54 -0.59
CA ASP A 56 7.06 2.02 -0.71
C ASP A 56 6.25 1.25 -1.75
N PHE A 57 4.92 1.25 -1.57
CA PHE A 57 3.99 0.62 -2.50
C PHE A 57 2.61 1.28 -2.45
N TYR A 58 1.85 1.16 -3.53
CA TYR A 58 0.44 1.53 -3.57
C TYR A 58 -0.42 0.28 -3.43
N LEU A 59 -1.44 0.33 -2.58
CA LEU A 59 -2.44 -0.72 -2.43
C LEU A 59 -3.85 -0.13 -2.51
N CYS A 60 -4.64 -0.64 -3.46
CA CYS A 60 -6.07 -0.37 -3.53
C CYS A 60 -6.87 -1.48 -2.83
N SER A 61 -6.96 -1.46 -1.50
CA SER A 61 -7.62 -2.51 -0.71
C SER A 61 -9.15 -2.53 -0.80
N HIS A 62 -9.77 -1.58 -1.50
CA HIS A 62 -11.23 -1.43 -1.55
C HIS A 62 -11.76 -1.39 -2.98
N GLN A 63 -13.03 -1.78 -3.14
CA GLN A 63 -13.75 -1.63 -4.39
C GLN A 63 -14.15 -0.16 -4.61
N GLY A 64 -13.79 0.41 -5.75
CA GLY A 64 -14.24 1.74 -6.15
C GLY A 64 -15.70 1.74 -6.58
N ILE A 65 -16.63 2.17 -5.72
CA ILE A 65 -18.07 2.19 -6.06
C ILE A 65 -18.43 3.37 -6.96
N HIS A 66 -17.80 4.52 -6.73
CA HIS A 66 -18.09 5.77 -7.42
C HIS A 66 -16.83 6.62 -7.61
N GLY A 67 -16.77 7.37 -8.71
CA GLY A 67 -15.60 8.18 -9.09
C GLY A 67 -14.37 7.32 -9.34
N THR A 68 -13.18 7.93 -9.21
CA THR A 68 -11.89 7.24 -9.35
C THR A 68 -11.30 6.94 -7.97
N SER A 69 -11.02 5.67 -7.71
CA SER A 69 -10.37 5.19 -6.48
C SER A 69 -9.09 5.96 -6.17
N ARG A 70 -8.79 6.09 -4.88
CA ARG A 70 -7.49 6.53 -4.39
C ARG A 70 -6.82 5.31 -3.76
N PRO A 71 -5.88 4.63 -4.45
CA PRO A 71 -5.06 3.61 -3.79
C PRO A 71 -4.33 4.29 -2.63
N SER A 72 -4.16 3.62 -1.49
CA SER A 72 -3.36 4.17 -0.40
C SER A 72 -1.87 3.94 -0.72
N HIS A 73 -1.04 4.94 -0.45
CA HIS A 73 0.42 4.84 -0.54
C HIS A 73 0.97 4.46 0.83
N TYR A 74 1.73 3.37 0.88
CA TYR A 74 2.39 2.84 2.06
C TYR A 74 3.88 3.09 1.91
N HIS A 75 4.49 3.71 2.92
CA HIS A 75 5.92 4.00 2.92
C HIS A 75 6.52 3.49 4.23
N VAL A 76 7.42 2.52 4.13
CA VAL A 76 8.12 1.92 5.27
C VAL A 76 9.32 2.82 5.61
N LEU A 77 9.21 3.55 6.72
CA LEU A 77 10.30 4.42 7.19
C LEU A 77 11.31 3.69 8.06
N TRP A 78 10.89 2.60 8.69
CA TRP A 78 11.73 1.79 9.56
C TRP A 78 11.23 0.36 9.59
N ASP A 79 12.13 -0.61 9.63
CA ASP A 79 11.78 -2.02 9.74
C ASP A 79 12.87 -2.86 10.41
N ASP A 80 12.72 -3.09 11.71
CA ASP A 80 13.58 -4.03 12.45
C ASP A 80 13.24 -5.50 12.17
N ASN A 81 12.06 -5.78 11.59
CA ASN A 81 11.56 -7.14 11.39
C ASN A 81 11.95 -7.71 10.02
N HIS A 82 12.52 -6.89 9.14
CA HIS A 82 13.04 -7.26 7.82
C HIS A 82 11.99 -7.97 6.95
N PHE A 83 10.80 -7.38 6.84
CA PHE A 83 9.73 -7.87 6.00
C PHE A 83 10.13 -7.85 4.53
N GLU A 84 9.78 -8.94 3.84
CA GLU A 84 9.78 -8.99 2.39
C GLU A 84 8.56 -8.27 1.81
N SER A 85 8.66 -7.80 0.56
CA SER A 85 7.60 -7.03 -0.11
C SER A 85 6.25 -7.74 -0.07
N ASP A 86 6.20 -9.00 -0.50
CA ASP A 86 4.97 -9.81 -0.56
C ASP A 86 4.35 -10.03 0.83
N GLU A 87 5.18 -10.20 1.86
CA GLU A 87 4.72 -10.42 3.23
C GLU A 87 4.03 -9.16 3.78
N LEU A 88 4.67 -8.00 3.61
CA LEU A 88 4.13 -6.75 4.13
C LEU A 88 2.88 -6.30 3.37
N GLN A 89 2.86 -6.49 2.06
CA GLN A 89 1.70 -6.18 1.23
C GLN A 89 0.49 -7.06 1.58
N SER A 90 0.72 -8.35 1.86
CA SER A 90 -0.35 -9.29 2.25
C SER A 90 -0.89 -9.03 3.65
N LEU A 91 -0.06 -8.52 4.55
CA LEU A 91 -0.45 -8.15 5.92
C LEU A 91 -1.40 -6.94 5.97
N THR A 92 -1.34 -6.08 4.95
CA THR A 92 -1.96 -4.74 4.92
C THR A 92 -3.35 -4.73 4.27
#